data_AF-A0A0L0WBQ0-F1
#
_entry.id   AF-A0A0L0WBQ0-F1
#
_cell.length_a   1.000
_cell.length_b   1.000
_cell.length_c   1.000
_cell.angle_alpha   90.00
_cell.angle_beta   90.00
_cell.angle_gamma   90.00
#
_symmetry.space_group_name_H-M   'P 1'
#
loop_
_entity.id
_entity.type
_entity.pdbx_description
1 polymer ?
#
loop_
_entity_poly.entity_id
_entity_poly.type
_entity_poly.pdbx_seq_one_letter_code
_entity_poly.pdbx_strand_id
1 'polypeptide(L)'
;MLDEANGRLESGEDIIIGYIECHGRKETNYQIKNLEIIPRKQITYNGISLEEMDTEAIIKRNPESVLVDELAHNNVPGSKYNKRYKENIQRNKYFNIQHLESLNDSIKHITGIRVNETVPDLIIELADEVEVIDNCSHSYRIISCTHYYLYSHRS
;
A
#
# COMPACT_ATOMS: atom_id res chain seq x y z
N MET A 1 -0.05 8.41 8.02
CA MET A 1 -0.40 7.96 6.65
C MET A 1 -1.66 8.66 6.15
N LEU A 2 -2.80 8.48 6.83
CA LEU A 2 -4.04 9.18 6.45
C LEU A 2 -3.98 10.71 6.64
N ASP A 3 -3.34 11.21 7.70
CA ASP A 3 -3.20 12.66 7.90
C ASP A 3 -2.40 13.33 6.76
N GLU A 4 -1.34 12.67 6.30
CA GLU A 4 -0.53 13.12 5.16
C GLU A 4 -1.36 13.14 3.86
N ALA A 5 -2.09 12.06 3.59
CA ALA A 5 -2.96 12.00 2.42
C ALA A 5 -4.04 13.10 2.45
N ASN A 6 -4.58 13.42 3.62
CA ASN A 6 -5.51 14.55 3.77
C ASN A 6 -4.82 15.90 3.53
N GLY A 7 -3.60 16.13 4.01
CA GLY A 7 -2.85 17.36 3.74
C GLY A 7 -2.58 17.58 2.25
N ARG A 8 -2.33 16.50 1.50
CA ARG A 8 -2.19 16.50 0.04
C ARG A 8 -3.50 16.81 -0.66
N LEU A 9 -4.59 16.17 -0.24
CA LEU A 9 -5.93 16.47 -0.74
C LEU A 9 -6.30 17.95 -0.51
N GLU A 10 -6.01 18.50 0.68
CA GLU A 10 -6.22 19.91 1.00
C GLU A 10 -5.35 20.86 0.15
N SER A 11 -4.18 20.38 -0.29
CA SER A 11 -3.29 21.10 -1.21
C SER A 11 -3.70 20.98 -2.69
N GLY A 12 -4.76 20.22 -2.98
CA GLY A 12 -5.34 20.06 -4.32
C GLY A 12 -4.88 18.84 -5.11
N GLU A 13 -4.13 17.91 -4.49
CA GLU A 13 -3.72 16.65 -5.13
C GLU A 13 -4.90 15.69 -5.26
N ASP A 14 -5.09 15.06 -6.43
CA ASP A 14 -6.12 14.01 -6.62
C ASP A 14 -5.62 12.67 -6.04
N ILE A 15 -5.75 12.54 -4.73
CA ILE A 15 -5.34 11.37 -3.96
C ILE A 15 -6.56 10.56 -3.47
N ILE A 16 -6.52 9.25 -3.70
CA ILE A 16 -7.56 8.32 -3.27
C ILE A 16 -6.98 7.19 -2.40
N ILE A 17 -7.83 6.54 -1.62
CA ILE A 17 -7.51 5.31 -0.90
C ILE A 17 -7.86 4.12 -1.80
N GLY A 18 -6.84 3.41 -2.26
CA GLY A 18 -7.00 2.16 -3.01
C GLY A 18 -7.22 0.97 -2.09
N TYR A 19 -6.48 0.92 -0.98
CA TYR A 19 -6.67 -0.07 0.07
C TYR A 19 -6.13 0.45 1.40
N ILE A 20 -6.90 0.25 2.46
CA ILE A 20 -6.45 0.46 3.84
C ILE A 20 -7.05 -0.61 4.72
N GLU A 21 -6.26 -1.20 5.62
CA GLU A 21 -6.76 -2.17 6.58
C GLU A 21 -7.08 -1.49 7.92
N CYS A 22 -8.37 -1.35 8.19
CA CYS A 22 -8.88 -0.78 9.43
C CYS A 22 -9.12 -1.93 10.42
N HIS A 23 -8.05 -2.57 10.95
CA HIS A 23 -8.07 -3.69 11.92
C HIS A 23 -8.91 -3.41 13.20
N GLY A 24 -10.22 -3.24 13.08
CA GLY A 24 -11.17 -2.87 14.15
C GLY A 24 -10.97 -1.49 14.78
N ARG A 25 -10.00 -0.69 14.33
CA ARG A 25 -9.70 0.63 14.92
C ARG A 25 -10.73 1.66 14.47
N LYS A 26 -11.67 1.99 15.36
CA LYS A 26 -12.67 3.06 15.16
C LYS A 26 -12.03 4.39 14.76
N GLU A 27 -10.83 4.67 15.25
CA GLU A 27 -10.03 5.86 14.93
C GLU A 27 -9.71 5.99 13.43
N THR A 28 -9.46 4.88 12.72
CA THR A 28 -9.04 4.92 11.30
C THR A 28 -10.15 5.43 10.39
N ASN A 29 -11.41 5.10 10.70
CA ASN A 29 -12.56 5.65 9.97
C ASN A 29 -12.70 7.17 10.15
N TYR A 30 -12.30 7.70 11.31
CA TYR A 30 -12.30 9.13 11.56
C TYR A 30 -11.18 9.86 10.80
N GLN A 31 -10.05 9.17 10.57
CA GLN A 31 -8.89 9.72 9.85
C GLN A 31 -9.04 9.71 8.34
N ILE A 32 -9.94 8.90 7.77
CA ILE A 32 -10.26 8.93 6.32
C ILE A 32 -10.75 10.32 5.89
N LYS A 33 -11.56 10.97 6.74
CA LYS A 33 -12.13 12.32 6.51
C LYS A 33 -12.72 12.48 5.09
N ASN A 34 -12.05 13.24 4.23
CA ASN A 34 -12.52 13.61 2.89
C ASN A 34 -11.92 12.76 1.77
N LEU A 35 -11.04 11.81 2.10
CA LEU A 35 -10.40 10.96 1.10
C LEU A 35 -11.42 10.03 0.45
N GLU A 36 -11.46 10.03 -0.88
CA GLU A 36 -12.25 9.07 -1.66
C GLU A 36 -11.67 7.66 -1.46
N ILE A 37 -12.54 6.67 -1.23
CA ILE A 37 -12.15 5.26 -1.08
C ILE A 37 -12.69 4.46 -2.25
N ILE A 38 -11.82 3.69 -2.91
CA ILE A 38 -12.23 2.67 -3.87
C ILE A 38 -12.81 1.48 -3.09
N PRO A 39 -14.06 1.07 -3.35
CA PRO A 39 -14.64 -0.11 -2.73
C PRO A 39 -13.81 -1.36 -3.00
N ARG A 40 -13.67 -2.20 -1.97
CA ARG A 40 -12.93 -3.47 -2.07
C ARG A 40 -13.66 -4.43 -3.01
N LYS A 41 -12.89 -5.18 -3.80
CA LYS A 41 -13.38 -6.24 -4.67
C LYS A 41 -13.63 -7.50 -3.83
N GLN A 42 -14.80 -8.10 -3.96
CA GLN A 42 -15.06 -9.40 -3.35
C GLN A 42 -14.61 -10.53 -4.28
N ILE A 43 -13.81 -11.46 -3.74
CA ILE A 43 -13.32 -12.64 -4.44
C ILE A 43 -13.75 -13.87 -3.64
N THR A 44 -14.48 -14.77 -4.28
CA THR A 44 -14.82 -16.07 -3.68
C THR A 44 -13.70 -17.07 -3.92
N TYR A 45 -13.08 -17.55 -2.85
CA TYR A 45 -12.04 -18.58 -2.90
C TYR A 45 -12.35 -19.69 -1.90
N ASN A 46 -12.38 -20.95 -2.37
CA ASN A 46 -12.75 -22.13 -1.57
C ASN A 46 -14.07 -21.97 -0.78
N GLY A 47 -15.06 -21.30 -1.38
CA GLY A 47 -16.37 -21.07 -0.76
C GLY A 47 -16.41 -19.95 0.29
N ILE A 48 -15.30 -19.25 0.52
CA ILE A 48 -15.20 -18.10 1.42
C ILE A 48 -15.15 -16.81 0.58
N SER A 49 -15.93 -15.80 0.95
CA SER A 49 -15.82 -14.46 0.35
C SER A 49 -14.69 -13.70 1.04
N LEU A 50 -13.70 -13.26 0.26
CA LEU A 50 -12.56 -12.49 0.71
C LEU A 50 -12.61 -11.11 0.04
N GLU A 51 -12.08 -10.10 0.72
CA GLU A 51 -12.00 -8.74 0.19
C GLU A 51 -10.57 -8.44 -0.28
N GLU A 52 -10.44 -7.80 -1.44
CA GLU A 52 -9.17 -7.38 -2.01
C GLU A 52 -9.21 -5.95 -2.56
N MET A 53 -8.03 -5.40 -2.80
CA MET A 53 -7.90 -4.14 -3.52
C MET A 53 -8.46 -4.29 -4.96
N ASP A 54 -9.25 -3.31 -5.41
CA ASP A 54 -9.73 -3.28 -6.79
C ASP A 54 -8.79 -2.45 -7.68
N THR A 55 -7.73 -3.09 -8.18
CA THR A 55 -6.77 -2.48 -9.10
C THR A 55 -7.44 -1.89 -10.35
N GLU A 56 -8.47 -2.57 -10.87
CA GLU A 56 -9.13 -2.19 -12.11
C GLU A 56 -9.97 -0.92 -11.89
N ALA A 57 -10.65 -0.82 -10.75
CA ALA A 57 -11.37 0.37 -10.36
C ALA A 57 -10.42 1.56 -10.11
N ILE A 58 -9.26 1.34 -9.47
CA ILE A 58 -8.23 2.38 -9.28
C ILE A 58 -7.74 2.90 -10.63
N ILE A 59 -7.38 2.01 -11.55
CA ILE A 59 -6.90 2.38 -12.90
C ILE A 59 -7.99 3.16 -13.65
N LYS A 60 -9.25 2.73 -13.55
CA LYS A 60 -10.39 3.39 -14.19
C LYS A 60 -10.68 4.77 -13.59
N ARG A 61 -10.54 4.93 -12.26
CA ARG A 61 -10.68 6.23 -11.56
C ARG A 61 -9.56 7.21 -11.93
N ASN A 62 -8.41 6.69 -12.34
CA ASN A 62 -7.28 7.47 -12.86
C ASN A 62 -6.86 8.65 -11.94
N PRO A 63 -6.62 8.41 -10.63
CA PRO A 63 -6.17 9.45 -9.72
C PRO A 63 -4.72 9.87 -10.01
N GLU A 64 -4.26 10.98 -9.46
CA GLU A 64 -2.82 11.32 -9.45
C GLU A 64 -2.05 10.36 -8.54
N SER A 65 -2.64 10.08 -7.37
CA SER A 65 -2.00 9.34 -6.29
C SER A 65 -2.94 8.32 -5.64
N VAL A 66 -2.39 7.20 -5.21
CA VAL A 66 -3.13 6.12 -4.55
C VAL A 66 -2.45 5.76 -3.23
N LEU A 67 -3.22 5.81 -2.16
CA LEU A 67 -2.82 5.28 -0.87
C LEU A 67 -3.12 3.77 -0.81
N VAL A 68 -2.08 2.97 -0.57
CA VAL A 68 -2.17 1.51 -0.50
C VAL A 68 -1.45 1.01 0.75
N ASP A 69 -2.21 0.48 1.69
CA ASP A 69 -1.68 -0.23 2.85
C ASP A 69 -1.37 -1.70 2.54
N GLU A 70 -0.59 -2.32 3.41
CA GLU A 70 -0.23 -3.76 3.37
C GLU A 70 0.34 -4.18 2.00
N LEU A 71 1.31 -3.44 1.45
CA LEU A 71 1.95 -3.82 0.17
C LEU A 71 2.56 -5.22 0.15
N ALA A 72 2.91 -5.74 1.32
CA ALA A 72 3.47 -7.08 1.50
C ALA A 72 2.45 -8.22 1.34
N HIS A 73 1.16 -7.86 1.33
CA HIS A 73 0.04 -8.78 1.31
C HIS A 73 0.15 -9.80 0.17
N ASN A 74 -0.21 -11.03 0.50
CA ASN A 74 -0.37 -12.11 -0.46
C ASN A 74 -1.79 -12.05 -1.01
N ASN A 75 -1.92 -11.66 -2.28
CA ASN A 75 -3.22 -11.59 -2.91
C ASN A 75 -3.91 -12.96 -2.94
N VAL A 76 -5.25 -12.95 -2.87
CA VAL A 76 -6.07 -14.17 -2.94
C VAL A 76 -5.65 -15.06 -4.13
N PRO A 77 -5.47 -16.39 -3.96
CA PRO A 77 -5.10 -17.27 -5.06
C PRO A 77 -6.06 -17.18 -6.25
N GLY A 78 -5.51 -17.12 -7.46
CA GLY A 78 -6.26 -16.83 -8.69
C GLY A 78 -6.24 -15.35 -9.10
N SER A 79 -5.74 -14.46 -8.24
CA SER A 79 -5.45 -13.06 -8.61
C SER A 79 -4.36 -12.99 -9.68
N LYS A 80 -4.44 -11.95 -10.53
CA LYS A 80 -3.47 -11.72 -11.62
C LYS A 80 -2.03 -11.62 -11.12
N TYR A 81 -1.85 -11.02 -9.94
CA TYR A 81 -0.57 -10.90 -9.26
C TYR A 81 -0.66 -11.59 -7.90
N ASN A 82 0.39 -12.31 -7.51
CA ASN A 82 0.45 -13.04 -6.24
C ASN A 82 0.78 -12.15 -5.03
N LYS A 83 1.31 -10.95 -5.28
CA LYS A 83 1.72 -9.96 -4.27
C LYS A 83 1.16 -8.61 -4.66
N ARG A 84 0.60 -7.88 -3.69
CA ARG A 84 -0.03 -6.56 -3.93
C ARG A 84 0.94 -5.54 -4.53
N TYR A 85 2.18 -5.53 -4.07
CA TYR A 85 3.20 -4.63 -4.65
C TYR A 85 3.46 -4.84 -6.15
N LYS A 86 3.14 -6.02 -6.71
CA LYS A 86 3.32 -6.29 -8.15
C LYS A 86 2.17 -5.75 -9.01
N GLU A 87 1.13 -5.24 -8.39
CA GLU A 87 0.00 -4.70 -9.13
C GLU A 87 0.39 -3.43 -9.89
N ASN A 88 0.04 -3.43 -11.17
CA ASN A 88 0.46 -2.43 -12.14
C ASN A 88 -0.39 -1.15 -12.06
N ILE A 89 -0.32 -0.47 -10.92
CA ILE A 89 -0.84 0.88 -10.75
C ILE A 89 0.25 1.84 -11.23
N GLN A 90 0.06 2.42 -12.42
CA GLN A 90 0.96 3.42 -13.03
C GLN A 90 0.67 4.83 -12.50
N ARG A 91 0.60 4.96 -11.17
CA ARG A 91 0.35 6.21 -10.43
C ARG A 91 1.25 6.25 -9.20
N ASN A 92 1.33 7.41 -8.55
CA ASN A 92 2.10 7.54 -7.32
C ASN A 92 1.47 6.67 -6.24
N LYS A 93 2.28 5.87 -5.58
CA LYS A 93 1.84 4.93 -4.54
C LYS A 93 2.41 5.36 -3.21
N TYR A 94 1.53 5.59 -2.25
CA TYR A 94 1.89 5.89 -0.87
C TYR A 94 1.67 4.65 -0.04
N PHE A 95 2.68 4.23 0.70
CA PHE A 95 2.61 3.01 1.51
C PHE A 95 3.50 3.10 2.75
N ASN A 96 3.19 2.25 3.72
CA ASN A 96 3.97 2.11 4.95
C ASN A 96 5.16 1.16 4.72
N ILE A 97 6.35 1.55 5.18
CA ILE A 97 7.60 0.83 4.94
C ILE A 97 7.85 -0.35 5.87
N GLN A 98 7.00 -0.57 6.87
CA GLN A 98 7.21 -1.57 7.93
C GLN A 98 7.47 -3.01 7.43
N HIS A 99 7.17 -3.29 6.16
CA HIS A 99 7.34 -4.59 5.54
C HIS A 99 8.59 -4.75 4.67
N LEU A 100 9.48 -3.76 4.60
CA LEU A 100 10.72 -3.90 3.84
C LEU A 100 11.61 -5.02 4.41
N GLU A 101 12.20 -5.82 3.53
CA GLU A 101 13.05 -6.95 3.92
C GLU A 101 14.23 -6.50 4.79
N SER A 102 14.91 -5.41 4.42
CA SER A 102 16.01 -4.84 5.22
C SER A 102 15.61 -4.43 6.64
N LEU A 103 14.35 -4.05 6.87
CA LEU A 103 13.86 -3.68 8.20
C LEU A 103 13.52 -4.90 9.07
N ASN A 104 13.31 -6.07 8.46
CA ASN A 104 12.88 -7.28 9.15
C ASN A 104 13.93 -7.77 10.16
N ASP A 105 15.23 -7.65 9.86
CA ASP A 105 16.30 -8.04 10.79
C ASP A 105 16.32 -7.14 12.02
N SER A 106 16.11 -5.84 11.85
CA SER A 106 16.03 -4.88 12.95
C SER A 106 14.79 -5.12 13.82
N ILE A 107 13.63 -5.36 13.19
CA ILE A 107 12.38 -5.69 13.90
C ILE A 107 12.54 -7.00 14.68
N LYS A 108 13.14 -8.02 14.09
CA LYS A 108 13.42 -9.29 14.76
C LYS A 108 14.38 -9.12 15.94
N HIS A 109 15.42 -8.30 15.80
CA HIS A 109 16.35 -8.02 16.90
C HIS A 109 15.67 -7.34 18.09
N ILE A 110 14.68 -6.50 17.86
CA ILE A 110 13.96 -5.76 18.91
C ILE A 110 12.83 -6.61 19.50
N THR A 111 12.06 -7.30 18.67
CA THR A 111 10.78 -7.94 19.06
C THR A 111 10.87 -9.46 19.19
N GLY A 112 11.90 -10.09 18.64
CA GLY A 112 12.04 -11.55 18.54
C GLY A 112 11.15 -12.20 17.47
N ILE A 113 10.30 -11.44 16.78
CA ILE A 113 9.34 -11.94 15.81
C ILE A 113 9.89 -11.76 14.39
N ARG A 114 9.74 -12.79 13.54
CA ARG A 114 10.06 -12.71 12.11
C ARG A 114 8.80 -12.39 11.32
N VAL A 115 8.85 -11.34 10.51
CA VAL A 115 7.75 -10.98 9.61
C VAL A 115 7.90 -11.82 8.32
N ASN A 116 6.88 -12.62 7.99
CA ASN A 116 6.88 -13.45 6.78
C ASN A 116 6.30 -12.72 5.56
N GLU A 117 5.52 -11.66 5.80
CA GLU A 117 4.99 -10.80 4.75
C GLU A 117 5.92 -9.62 4.55
N THR A 118 6.83 -9.79 3.61
CA THR A 118 7.85 -8.80 3.26
C THR A 118 7.69 -8.26 1.84
N VAL A 119 8.28 -7.10 1.64
CA VAL A 119 8.43 -6.40 0.36
C VAL A 119 9.93 -6.28 0.07
N PRO A 120 10.41 -6.76 -1.09
CA PRO A 120 11.82 -6.62 -1.45
C PRO A 120 12.24 -5.15 -1.51
N ASP A 121 13.44 -4.84 -1.00
CA ASP A 121 14.04 -3.51 -1.08
C ASP A 121 14.15 -2.97 -2.52
N LEU A 122 14.25 -3.88 -3.49
CA LEU A 122 14.26 -3.57 -4.92
C LEU A 122 13.09 -2.66 -5.34
N ILE A 123 11.94 -2.69 -4.66
CA ILE A 123 10.82 -1.81 -5.00
C ILE A 123 11.16 -0.33 -4.78
N ILE A 124 11.98 -0.03 -3.77
CA ILE A 124 12.47 1.31 -3.51
C ILE A 124 13.45 1.72 -4.62
N GLU A 125 14.34 0.81 -5.02
CA GLU A 125 15.32 1.06 -6.08
C GLU A 125 14.66 1.28 -7.46
N LEU A 126 13.52 0.62 -7.70
CA LEU A 126 12.76 0.75 -8.94
C LEU A 126 11.86 1.98 -8.99
N ALA A 127 11.68 2.69 -7.86
CA ALA A 127 10.86 3.89 -7.81
C ALA A 127 11.62 5.10 -8.40
N ASP A 128 10.94 5.89 -9.23
CA ASP A 128 11.54 7.09 -9.81
C ASP A 128 11.88 8.15 -8.73
N GLU A 129 11.07 8.21 -7.68
CA GLU A 129 11.30 9.07 -6.51
C GLU A 129 10.80 8.39 -5.24
N VAL A 130 11.51 8.60 -4.13
CA VAL A 130 11.20 8.03 -2.80
C VAL A 130 11.23 9.16 -1.77
N GLU A 131 10.07 9.48 -1.20
CA GLU A 131 9.96 10.44 -0.09
C GLU A 131 9.62 9.69 1.20
N VAL A 132 10.51 9.77 2.20
CA VAL A 132 10.26 9.19 3.52
C VAL A 132 9.63 10.25 4.43
N ILE A 133 8.39 10.01 4.82
CA ILE A 133 7.62 10.90 5.70
C ILE A 133 7.64 10.30 7.11
N ASP A 134 8.35 10.98 8.01
CA ASP A 134 8.43 10.62 9.43
C ASP A 134 7.37 11.39 10.21
N ASN A 135 6.32 10.68 10.64
CA ASN A 135 5.39 11.22 11.62
C ASN A 135 5.94 10.91 13.02
N CYS A 136 6.36 11.94 13.75
CA CYS A 136 6.96 11.92 15.10
C CYS A 136 6.18 11.17 16.23
N SER A 137 5.16 10.37 15.91
CA SER A 137 4.57 9.36 16.79
C SER A 137 5.25 8.00 16.60
N HIS A 138 6.51 7.86 17.03
CA HIS A 138 7.26 6.65 17.41
C HIS A 138 7.13 5.31 16.63
N SER A 139 6.43 5.16 15.51
CA SER A 139 6.17 3.82 14.94
C SER A 139 5.90 3.72 13.44
N TYR A 140 5.74 4.82 12.70
CA TYR A 140 5.36 4.73 11.29
C TYR A 140 6.24 5.65 10.44
N ARG A 141 6.68 5.14 9.29
CA ARG A 141 7.33 5.92 8.23
C ARG A 141 6.62 5.56 6.94
N ILE A 142 6.19 6.58 6.22
CA ILE A 142 5.53 6.40 4.92
C ILE A 142 6.60 6.60 3.87
N ILE A 143 6.65 5.72 2.86
CA ILE A 143 7.34 6.02 1.61
C ILE A 143 6.28 6.42 0.59
N SER A 144 6.46 7.59 -0.01
CA SER A 144 5.88 7.91 -1.30
C SER A 144 6.81 7.38 -2.39
N CYS A 145 6.30 6.55 -3.29
CA CYS A 145 7.00 6.20 -4.52
C CYS A 145 6.26 6.77 -5.73
N THR A 146 6.94 7.63 -6.47
CA THR A 146 6.54 8.00 -7.83
C THR A 146 6.97 6.85 -8.74
N HIS A 147 6.01 6.08 -9.28
CA HIS A 147 6.20 5.07 -10.33
C HIS A 147 7.37 4.06 -10.16
N TYR A 148 7.07 2.76 -10.04
CA TYR A 148 8.11 1.73 -10.20
C TYR A 148 7.81 0.79 -11.37
N TYR A 149 8.73 0.73 -12.33
CA TYR A 149 8.71 -0.23 -13.42
C TYR A 149 9.25 -1.57 -12.92
N LEU A 150 8.37 -2.42 -12.38
CA LEU A 150 8.67 -3.84 -12.28
C LEU A 150 8.70 -4.39 -13.71
N TYR A 151 9.89 -4.39 -14.31
CA TYR A 151 10.13 -5.08 -15.57
C TYR A 151 9.64 -6.51 -15.43
N SER A 152 8.49 -6.80 -16.04
CA SER A 152 8.14 -8.14 -16.48
C SER A 152 9.30 -8.59 -17.33
N HIS A 153 10.15 -9.49 -16.83
CA HIS A 153 11.15 -10.14 -17.65
C HIS A 153 10.49 -10.65 -18.92
N ARG A 154 10.83 -10.00 -20.04
CA ARG A 154 10.89 -10.67 -21.33
C ARG A 154 11.93 -11.77 -21.18
N SER A 155 11.49 -13.01 -21.22
CA SER A 155 12.13 -14.18 -21.86
C SER A 155 11.18 -15.36 -21.68
#